data_AF-A0A1V4MY91-F1
#
_entry.id   AF-A0A1V4MY91-F1
#
_cell.length_a   1.000
_cell.length_b   1.000
_cell.length_c   1.000
_cell.angle_alpha   90.00
_cell.angle_beta   90.00
_cell.angle_gamma   90.00
#
_symmetry.space_group_name_H-M   'P 1'
#
loop_
_entity.id
_entity.type
_entity.pdbx_description
1 polymer ?
#
loop_
_entity_poly.entity_id
_entity_poly.type
_entity_poly.pdbx_seq_one_letter_code
_entity_poly.pdbx_strand_id
1 'polypeptide(L)'
;MRKTSGMALAACVMLAAGNLSAALPGGLGGVFQGIAAMYGGDWGFGVIEFSSGDTETRNTTASFAMEIPHLPLTAFGIELSNRGEIPLDEMIARNEYFWERLHWAQQGGRGMCMAVIWSMGEGRIAEWLSGNGYSGTEINGVVQDYPGCPAYDPNLISVEDALGFLRIIHDNLDQENVRRIGSNPPFSDHIEETLGFGDEVYGWMDVSEGSKHLFMIIDRPGDDDLGIVMLNSGLDDRSDADLAFRMLYRALVD
;
A
#
# COMPACT_ATOMS: atom_id res chain seq x y z
N MET A 1 -2.49 -58.52 40.87
CA MET A 1 -2.21 -57.22 41.52
C MET A 1 -1.18 -56.47 40.69
N ARG A 2 -1.60 -55.39 40.03
CA ARG A 2 -0.76 -54.53 39.19
C ARG A 2 0.15 -53.67 40.09
N LYS A 3 1.43 -53.56 39.75
CA LYS A 3 2.31 -52.47 40.20
C LYS A 3 2.88 -51.78 38.96
N THR A 4 2.30 -50.64 38.64
CA THR A 4 2.80 -49.62 37.71
C THR A 4 3.49 -48.55 38.54
N SER A 5 4.74 -48.19 38.25
CA SER A 5 5.37 -46.93 38.69
C SER A 5 6.68 -46.72 37.94
N GLY A 6 6.85 -45.53 37.35
CA GLY A 6 8.16 -45.04 36.90
C GLY A 6 8.25 -44.55 35.45
N MET A 7 7.29 -43.75 34.95
CA MET A 7 7.57 -42.85 33.82
C MET A 7 8.15 -41.54 34.38
N ALA A 8 9.42 -41.29 34.09
CA ALA A 8 10.04 -39.99 34.26
C ALA A 8 9.68 -39.12 33.04
N LEU A 9 8.83 -38.13 33.26
CA LEU A 9 8.48 -37.12 32.26
C LEU A 9 9.62 -36.09 32.24
N ALA A 10 10.44 -36.10 31.19
CA ALA A 10 11.37 -35.02 30.92
C ALA A 10 10.57 -33.82 30.40
N ALA A 11 10.37 -32.82 31.25
CA ALA A 11 9.84 -31.53 30.86
C ALA A 11 10.89 -30.81 29.99
N CYS A 12 10.68 -30.84 28.67
CA CYS A 12 11.41 -29.99 27.74
C CYS A 12 10.90 -28.56 27.97
N VAL A 13 11.75 -27.73 28.58
CA VAL A 13 11.52 -26.29 28.72
C VAL A 13 11.55 -25.71 27.30
N MET A 14 10.38 -25.40 26.75
CA MET A 14 10.30 -24.48 25.63
C MET A 14 10.71 -23.10 26.14
N LEU A 15 11.90 -22.66 25.76
CA LEU A 15 12.26 -21.25 25.77
C LEU A 15 11.31 -20.56 24.79
N ALA A 16 10.27 -19.92 25.32
CA ALA A 16 9.57 -18.88 24.60
C ALA A 16 10.58 -17.75 24.36
N ALA A 17 11.12 -17.68 23.14
CA ALA A 17 11.67 -16.44 22.64
C ALA A 17 10.48 -15.47 22.59
N GLY A 18 10.43 -14.57 23.57
CA GLY A 18 9.53 -13.43 23.49
C GLY A 18 10.04 -12.57 22.34
N ASN A 19 9.42 -12.69 21.17
CA ASN A 19 9.46 -11.64 20.18
C ASN A 19 8.80 -10.42 20.85
N LEU A 20 9.63 -9.50 21.32
CA LEU A 20 9.20 -8.13 21.55
C LEU A 20 8.83 -7.59 20.17
N SER A 21 7.54 -7.57 19.85
CA SER A 21 7.03 -6.80 18.70
C SER A 21 7.55 -5.37 18.86
N ALA A 22 8.24 -4.88 17.83
CA ALA A 22 8.92 -3.60 17.89
C ALA A 22 7.95 -2.49 17.50
N ALA A 23 7.21 -1.99 18.50
CA ALA A 23 6.37 -0.80 18.35
C ALA A 23 7.07 0.32 17.58
N LEU A 24 6.32 1.05 16.75
CA LEU A 24 6.84 2.12 15.89
C LEU A 24 7.74 3.09 16.69
N PRO A 25 8.84 3.60 16.08
CA PRO A 25 9.70 4.56 16.73
C PRO A 25 8.94 5.79 17.21
N GLY A 26 9.15 6.17 18.47
CA GLY A 26 8.57 7.39 19.02
C GLY A 26 9.11 8.64 18.31
N GLY A 27 8.23 9.62 18.03
CA GLY A 27 8.65 10.92 17.49
C GLY A 27 8.35 11.14 16.00
N LEU A 28 7.72 10.18 15.31
CA LEU A 28 7.30 10.33 13.91
C LEU A 28 6.39 11.55 13.67
N GLY A 29 5.55 11.92 14.63
CA GLY A 29 4.77 13.17 14.56
C GLY A 29 5.61 14.43 14.36
N GLY A 30 6.82 14.49 14.96
CA GLY A 30 7.78 15.57 14.76
C GLY A 30 8.40 15.54 13.35
N VAL A 31 8.66 14.35 12.81
CA VAL A 31 9.15 14.15 11.44
C VAL A 31 8.09 14.62 10.43
N PHE A 32 6.83 14.21 10.59
CA PHE A 32 5.73 14.66 9.72
C PHE A 32 5.57 16.18 9.74
N GLN A 33 5.71 16.81 10.92
CA GLN A 33 5.66 18.27 11.04
C GLN A 33 6.86 18.94 10.36
N GLY A 34 8.07 18.37 10.50
CA GLY A 34 9.26 18.88 9.85
C GLY A 34 9.15 18.84 8.33
N ILE A 35 8.67 17.74 7.77
CA ILE A 35 8.45 17.59 6.32
C ILE A 35 7.45 18.64 5.81
N ALA A 36 6.27 18.72 6.42
CA ALA A 36 5.24 19.67 5.99
C ALA A 36 5.68 21.14 6.10
N ALA A 37 6.58 21.47 7.04
CA ALA A 37 7.11 22.82 7.19
C ALA A 37 8.19 23.17 6.14
N MET A 38 8.91 22.18 5.62
CA MET A 38 10.02 22.41 4.68
C MET A 38 9.58 22.47 3.22
N TYR A 39 8.64 21.61 2.82
CA TYR A 39 8.34 21.39 1.41
C TYR A 39 7.02 22.02 0.93
N GLY A 40 6.37 22.83 1.77
CA GLY A 40 5.08 23.44 1.43
C GLY A 40 3.98 22.41 1.17
N GLY A 41 2.86 22.81 0.56
CA GLY A 41 1.76 21.91 0.21
C GLY A 41 0.98 21.34 1.41
N ASP A 42 -0.04 20.55 1.10
CA ASP A 42 -0.78 19.75 2.07
C ASP A 42 -0.25 18.32 2.06
N TRP A 43 -0.12 17.72 3.24
CA TRP A 43 0.44 16.37 3.40
C TRP A 43 -0.41 15.49 4.30
N GLY A 44 -0.58 14.24 3.90
CA GLY A 44 -1.07 13.13 4.71
C GLY A 44 0.02 12.07 4.84
N PHE A 45 0.26 11.59 6.06
CA PHE A 45 1.24 10.53 6.31
C PHE A 45 0.60 9.42 7.11
N GLY A 46 0.94 8.19 6.76
CA GLY A 46 0.60 7.02 7.53
C GLY A 46 1.76 6.03 7.54
N VAL A 47 2.08 5.50 8.70
CA VAL A 47 2.96 4.35 8.85
C VAL A 47 2.23 3.29 9.66
N ILE A 48 2.33 2.03 9.24
CA ILE A 48 1.83 0.87 9.97
C ILE A 48 2.95 -0.14 10.14
N GLU A 49 3.13 -0.64 11.37
CA GLU A 49 3.94 -1.83 11.61
C GLU A 49 2.99 -3.04 11.53
N PHE A 50 3.26 -3.94 10.59
CA PHE A 50 2.24 -4.93 10.22
C PHE A 50 2.01 -5.98 11.32
N SER A 51 3.03 -6.34 12.11
CA SER A 51 2.91 -7.43 13.09
C SER A 51 2.08 -7.04 14.32
N SER A 52 2.24 -5.82 14.85
CA SER A 52 1.47 -5.25 15.96
C SER A 52 0.18 -4.58 15.50
N GLY A 53 0.17 -4.02 14.30
CA GLY A 53 -0.89 -3.11 13.83
C GLY A 53 -0.78 -1.70 14.39
N ASP A 54 0.31 -1.35 15.07
CA ASP A 54 0.57 0.01 15.52
C ASP A 54 0.66 0.95 14.31
N THR A 55 0.00 2.11 14.44
CA THR A 55 -0.05 3.12 13.38
C THR A 55 0.33 4.48 13.91
N GLU A 56 1.04 5.25 13.08
CA GLU A 56 1.33 6.66 13.30
C GLU A 56 0.87 7.43 12.07
N THR A 57 -0.02 8.41 12.28
CA THR A 57 -0.69 9.11 11.17
C THR A 57 -0.75 10.62 11.35
N ARG A 58 -0.85 11.34 10.25
CA ARG A 58 -1.12 12.78 10.18
C ARG A 58 -2.14 13.05 9.07
N ASN A 59 -3.10 13.93 9.35
CA ASN A 59 -4.16 14.32 8.42
C ASN A 59 -4.94 13.10 7.90
N THR A 60 -5.26 12.19 8.82
CA THR A 60 -5.77 10.84 8.57
C THR A 60 -7.03 10.81 7.70
N THR A 61 -7.96 11.74 7.95
CA THR A 61 -9.26 11.83 7.27
C THR A 61 -9.29 12.89 6.16
N ALA A 62 -8.17 13.54 5.86
CA ALA A 62 -8.11 14.47 4.75
C ALA A 62 -8.16 13.69 3.42
N SER A 63 -8.85 14.26 2.43
CA SER A 63 -8.98 13.66 1.11
C SER A 63 -7.95 14.25 0.16
N PHE A 64 -7.22 13.38 -0.54
CA PHE A 64 -6.24 13.73 -1.54
C PHE A 64 -6.68 13.21 -2.90
N ALA A 65 -6.57 14.06 -3.93
CA ALA A 65 -6.94 13.70 -5.29
C ALA A 65 -5.90 12.75 -5.90
N MET A 66 -6.38 11.67 -6.53
CA MET A 66 -5.56 10.74 -7.31
C MET A 66 -5.99 10.79 -8.78
N GLU A 67 -5.03 10.72 -9.68
CA GLU A 67 -5.34 10.55 -11.10
C GLU A 67 -5.64 9.09 -11.43
N ILE A 68 -4.86 8.17 -10.86
CA ILE A 68 -4.99 6.74 -11.10
C ILE A 68 -5.06 5.96 -9.78
N PRO A 69 -6.17 5.27 -9.50
CA PRO A 69 -6.43 4.64 -8.20
C PRO A 69 -5.80 3.24 -8.07
N HIS A 70 -4.51 3.08 -8.34
CA HIS A 70 -3.86 1.77 -8.41
C HIS A 70 -3.96 0.94 -7.12
N LEU A 71 -3.76 1.58 -5.97
CA LEU A 71 -3.77 0.92 -4.66
C LEU A 71 -5.15 0.32 -4.32
N PRO A 72 -6.27 1.10 -4.30
CA PRO A 72 -7.58 0.54 -4.00
C PRO A 72 -8.03 -0.51 -5.04
N LEU A 73 -7.66 -0.36 -6.31
CA LEU A 73 -7.93 -1.39 -7.32
C LEU A 73 -7.18 -2.69 -7.01
N THR A 74 -5.92 -2.62 -6.61
CA THR A 74 -5.15 -3.80 -6.22
C THR A 74 -5.78 -4.52 -5.03
N ALA A 75 -6.10 -3.77 -3.97
CA ALA A 75 -6.76 -4.33 -2.78
C ALA A 75 -8.10 -4.99 -3.13
N PHE A 76 -8.94 -4.33 -3.95
CA PHE A 76 -10.20 -4.92 -4.37
C PHE A 76 -10.02 -6.15 -5.26
N GLY A 77 -9.02 -6.17 -6.14
CA GLY A 77 -8.72 -7.34 -6.96
C GLY A 77 -8.32 -8.56 -6.14
N ILE A 78 -7.55 -8.37 -5.07
CA ILE A 78 -7.20 -9.42 -4.12
C ILE A 78 -8.46 -9.94 -3.41
N GLU A 79 -9.32 -9.04 -2.94
CA GLU A 79 -10.60 -9.41 -2.31
C GLU A 79 -11.49 -10.26 -3.24
N LEU A 80 -11.62 -9.86 -4.51
CA LEU A 80 -12.36 -10.63 -5.51
C LEU A 80 -11.74 -12.01 -5.76
N SER A 81 -10.41 -12.10 -5.79
CA SER A 81 -9.70 -13.37 -5.93
C SER A 81 -9.91 -14.28 -4.73
N ASN A 82 -9.82 -13.74 -3.51
CA ASN A 82 -10.04 -14.48 -2.27
C ASN A 82 -11.47 -15.04 -2.16
N ARG A 83 -12.45 -14.37 -2.77
CA ARG A 83 -13.84 -14.84 -2.88
C ARG A 83 -14.05 -15.84 -4.02
N GLY A 84 -13.03 -16.08 -4.85
CA GLY A 84 -13.10 -16.94 -6.03
C GLY A 84 -13.93 -16.34 -7.17
N GLU A 85 -14.16 -15.02 -7.16
CA GLU A 85 -14.98 -14.34 -8.17
C GLU A 85 -14.15 -13.97 -9.40
N ILE A 86 -12.92 -13.49 -9.20
CA ILE A 86 -11.94 -13.25 -10.28
C ILE A 86 -10.55 -13.68 -9.77
N PRO A 87 -10.12 -14.92 -10.02
CA PRO A 87 -8.79 -15.38 -9.64
C PRO A 87 -7.68 -14.53 -10.27
N LEU A 88 -6.64 -14.20 -9.50
CA LEU A 88 -5.51 -13.41 -10.00
C LEU A 88 -4.76 -14.09 -11.16
N ASP A 89 -4.74 -15.42 -11.19
CA ASP A 89 -4.16 -16.26 -12.25
C ASP A 89 -5.15 -16.61 -13.37
N GLU A 90 -6.34 -16.02 -13.38
CA GLU A 90 -7.27 -16.15 -14.50
C GLU A 90 -6.73 -15.41 -15.72
N MET A 91 -6.76 -16.08 -16.88
CA MET A 91 -6.42 -15.49 -18.15
C MET A 91 -7.61 -14.69 -18.69
N ILE A 92 -7.49 -13.36 -18.68
CA ILE A 92 -8.57 -12.42 -19.04
C ILE A 92 -8.46 -11.89 -20.47
N ALA A 93 -7.32 -12.09 -21.12
CA ALA A 93 -7.13 -11.87 -22.55
C ALA A 93 -6.07 -12.85 -23.09
N ARG A 94 -5.77 -12.76 -24.40
CA ARG A 94 -4.81 -13.66 -25.03
C ARG A 94 -3.41 -13.46 -24.42
N ASN A 95 -2.99 -14.43 -23.60
CA ASN A 95 -1.72 -14.42 -22.87
C ASN A 95 -1.58 -13.26 -21.86
N GLU A 96 -2.69 -12.90 -21.19
CA GLU A 96 -2.67 -11.89 -20.13
C GLU A 96 -3.48 -12.40 -18.94
N TYR A 97 -2.81 -12.49 -17.79
CA TYR A 97 -3.40 -12.81 -16.49
C TYR A 97 -3.93 -11.56 -15.80
N PHE A 98 -4.88 -11.73 -14.88
CA PHE A 98 -5.45 -10.59 -14.17
C PHE A 98 -4.42 -9.85 -13.28
N TRP A 99 -3.52 -10.58 -12.63
CA TRP A 99 -2.42 -9.97 -11.88
C TRP A 99 -1.50 -9.13 -12.78
N GLU A 100 -1.25 -9.54 -14.03
CA GLU A 100 -0.44 -8.77 -14.99
C GLU A 100 -1.11 -7.45 -15.33
N ARG A 101 -2.43 -7.47 -15.52
CA ARG A 101 -3.19 -6.25 -15.80
C ARG A 101 -3.19 -5.28 -14.62
N LEU A 102 -3.30 -5.79 -13.40
CA LEU A 102 -3.16 -4.98 -12.18
C LEU A 102 -1.76 -4.38 -12.07
N HIS A 103 -0.72 -5.18 -12.32
CA HIS A 103 0.66 -4.71 -12.35
C HIS A 103 0.87 -3.63 -13.42
N TRP A 104 0.39 -3.83 -14.66
CA TRP A 104 0.55 -2.84 -15.72
C TRP A 104 -0.29 -1.59 -15.53
N ALA A 105 -1.43 -1.68 -14.83
CA ALA A 105 -2.16 -0.51 -14.40
C ALA A 105 -1.23 0.37 -13.55
N GLN A 106 -0.60 -0.18 -12.51
CA GLN A 106 0.36 0.51 -11.62
C GLN A 106 1.51 1.21 -12.36
N GLN A 107 1.93 0.68 -13.52
CA GLN A 107 3.01 1.29 -14.32
C GLN A 107 2.56 2.55 -15.10
N GLY A 108 1.47 3.20 -14.68
CA GLY A 108 0.96 4.45 -15.28
C GLY A 108 0.05 4.23 -16.50
N GLY A 109 -0.39 3.00 -16.74
CA GLY A 109 -1.24 2.68 -17.88
C GLY A 109 -2.69 3.08 -17.65
N ARG A 110 -3.09 4.33 -17.92
CA ARG A 110 -4.49 4.79 -17.82
C ARG A 110 -5.49 3.83 -18.50
N GLY A 111 -5.17 3.38 -19.72
CA GLY A 111 -5.99 2.40 -20.45
C GLY A 111 -6.06 1.02 -19.77
N MET A 112 -4.97 0.57 -19.15
CA MET A 112 -4.97 -0.66 -18.36
C MET A 112 -5.80 -0.49 -17.09
N CYS A 113 -5.70 0.66 -16.42
CA CYS A 113 -6.51 0.96 -15.24
C CYS A 113 -8.01 0.98 -15.57
N MET A 114 -8.41 1.57 -16.69
CA MET A 114 -9.79 1.51 -17.17
C MET A 114 -10.24 0.06 -17.41
N ALA A 115 -9.39 -0.76 -18.01
CA ALA A 115 -9.68 -2.17 -18.25
C ALA A 115 -9.81 -2.98 -16.95
N VAL A 116 -9.01 -2.67 -15.92
CA VAL A 116 -9.14 -3.25 -14.57
C VAL A 116 -10.50 -2.89 -13.96
N ILE A 117 -10.86 -1.60 -13.94
CA ILE A 117 -12.14 -1.13 -13.40
C ILE A 117 -13.31 -1.83 -14.12
N TRP A 118 -13.23 -1.95 -15.44
CA TRP A 118 -14.23 -2.66 -16.23
C TRP A 118 -14.34 -4.15 -15.86
N SER A 119 -13.20 -4.83 -15.72
CA SER A 119 -13.15 -6.24 -15.32
C SER A 119 -13.73 -6.47 -13.92
N MET A 120 -13.47 -5.56 -12.98
CA MET A 120 -13.96 -5.64 -11.61
C MET A 120 -15.43 -5.23 -11.47
N GLY A 121 -15.90 -4.35 -12.36
CA GLY A 121 -17.23 -3.74 -12.31
C GLY A 121 -17.24 -2.46 -11.49
N GLU A 122 -17.45 -1.32 -12.15
CA GLU A 122 -17.42 0.02 -11.56
C GLU A 122 -18.32 0.17 -10.32
N GLY A 123 -19.59 -0.29 -10.40
CA GLY A 123 -20.50 -0.25 -9.26
C GLY A 123 -20.08 -1.15 -8.09
N ARG A 124 -19.38 -2.26 -8.36
CA ARG A 124 -18.94 -3.20 -7.33
C ARG A 124 -17.81 -2.62 -6.47
N ILE A 125 -16.95 -1.79 -7.05
CA ILE A 125 -15.89 -1.09 -6.31
C ILE A 125 -16.51 -0.12 -5.30
N ALA A 126 -17.47 0.70 -5.73
CA ALA A 126 -18.14 1.66 -4.84
C ALA A 126 -18.93 0.96 -3.72
N GLU A 127 -19.64 -0.12 -4.05
CA GLU A 127 -20.33 -0.96 -3.05
C GLU A 127 -19.35 -1.59 -2.05
N TRP A 128 -18.20 -2.07 -2.52
CA TRP A 128 -17.16 -2.64 -1.68
C TRP A 128 -16.53 -1.60 -0.74
N LEU A 129 -16.17 -0.42 -1.25
CA LEU A 129 -15.61 0.66 -0.44
C LEU A 129 -16.57 1.05 0.70
N SER A 130 -17.83 1.31 0.36
CA SER A 130 -18.88 1.65 1.32
C SER A 130 -19.15 0.52 2.32
N GLY A 131 -19.24 -0.72 1.84
CA GLY A 131 -19.54 -1.90 2.65
C GLY A 131 -18.43 -2.27 3.65
N ASN A 132 -17.17 -1.87 3.39
CA ASN A 132 -16.02 -2.14 4.26
C ASN A 132 -15.55 -0.91 5.05
N GLY A 133 -16.26 0.22 4.96
CA GLY A 133 -15.97 1.41 5.74
C GLY A 133 -14.88 2.33 5.18
N TYR A 134 -14.46 2.13 3.93
CA TYR A 134 -13.46 2.98 3.24
C TYR A 134 -14.07 4.29 2.75
N SER A 135 -14.54 5.11 3.69
CA SER A 135 -15.35 6.31 3.42
C SER A 135 -14.54 7.53 2.95
N GLY A 136 -13.21 7.49 3.07
CA GLY A 136 -12.31 8.54 2.58
C GLY A 136 -11.83 8.34 1.15
N THR A 137 -12.26 7.25 0.49
CA THR A 137 -11.85 6.87 -0.86
C THR A 137 -13.04 6.87 -1.81
N GLU A 138 -12.87 7.52 -2.96
CA GLU A 138 -13.89 7.59 -4.00
C GLU A 138 -13.24 7.31 -5.36
N ILE A 139 -13.82 6.37 -6.11
CA ILE A 139 -13.34 6.01 -7.45
C ILE A 139 -14.35 6.48 -8.48
N ASN A 140 -14.02 7.62 -9.11
CA ASN A 140 -14.82 8.28 -10.14
C ASN A 140 -14.43 7.86 -11.57
N GLY A 141 -13.47 6.94 -11.67
CA GLY A 141 -13.01 6.36 -12.94
C GLY A 141 -11.66 6.91 -13.38
N VAL A 142 -11.21 6.48 -14.55
CA VAL A 142 -9.96 6.94 -15.18
C VAL A 142 -10.26 7.33 -16.62
N VAL A 143 -9.70 8.45 -17.05
CA VAL A 143 -9.88 8.95 -18.42
C VAL A 143 -8.56 9.03 -19.15
N GLN A 144 -8.63 8.81 -20.46
CA GLN A 144 -7.51 9.06 -21.37
C GLN A 144 -7.40 10.55 -21.65
N ASP A 145 -6.18 11.07 -21.61
CA ASP A 145 -5.89 12.45 -21.96
C ASP A 145 -5.93 12.62 -23.48
N TYR A 146 -6.93 13.35 -23.98
CA TYR A 146 -7.01 13.77 -25.37
C TYR A 146 -7.55 15.20 -25.46
N PRO A 147 -7.24 15.96 -26.53
CA PRO A 147 -7.77 17.31 -26.68
C PRO A 147 -9.30 17.34 -26.62
N GLY A 148 -9.85 18.01 -25.60
CA GLY A 148 -11.29 18.11 -25.36
C GLY A 148 -11.90 16.98 -24.53
N CYS A 149 -11.08 16.17 -23.84
CA CYS A 149 -11.61 15.22 -22.85
C CYS A 149 -12.43 15.97 -21.77
N PRO A 150 -13.61 15.44 -21.37
CA PRO A 150 -14.39 16.04 -20.29
C PRO A 150 -13.57 16.11 -19.01
N ALA A 151 -13.81 17.14 -18.19
CA ALA A 151 -13.32 17.13 -16.81
C ALA A 151 -14.14 16.09 -16.02
N TYR A 152 -13.45 15.20 -15.33
CA TYR A 152 -14.06 14.23 -14.43
C TYR A 152 -13.83 14.66 -12.99
N ASP A 153 -14.74 14.25 -12.12
CA ASP A 153 -14.49 14.34 -10.68
C ASP A 153 -13.24 13.50 -10.36
N PRO A 154 -12.32 14.04 -9.54
CA PRO A 154 -11.09 13.32 -9.23
C PRO A 154 -11.40 12.05 -8.45
N ASN A 155 -10.55 11.03 -8.57
CA ASN A 155 -10.54 9.97 -7.57
C ASN A 155 -10.00 10.56 -6.26
N LEU A 156 -10.48 10.09 -5.13
CA LEU A 156 -10.06 10.56 -3.81
C LEU A 156 -9.54 9.40 -2.97
N ILE A 157 -8.61 9.69 -2.07
CA ILE A 157 -8.11 8.74 -1.07
C ILE A 157 -7.79 9.46 0.24
N SER A 158 -7.95 8.74 1.35
CA SER A 158 -7.49 9.16 2.68
C SER A 158 -6.29 8.32 3.12
N VAL A 159 -5.53 8.82 4.09
CA VAL A 159 -4.42 8.05 4.67
C VAL A 159 -4.93 6.77 5.33
N GLU A 160 -6.05 6.86 6.04
CA GLU A 160 -6.66 5.73 6.76
C GLU A 160 -7.02 4.59 5.82
N ASP A 161 -7.73 4.91 4.73
CA ASP A 161 -8.15 3.91 3.76
C ASP A 161 -6.94 3.32 3.03
N ALA A 162 -5.95 4.15 2.68
CA ALA A 162 -4.71 3.68 2.06
C ALA A 162 -3.97 2.68 2.95
N LEU A 163 -3.86 2.92 4.26
CA LEU A 163 -3.29 1.95 5.20
C LEU A 163 -4.12 0.67 5.26
N GLY A 164 -5.45 0.78 5.22
CA GLY A 164 -6.35 -0.37 5.13
C GLY A 164 -6.14 -1.20 3.85
N PHE A 165 -5.92 -0.56 2.71
CA PHE A 165 -5.61 -1.24 1.45
C PHE A 165 -4.24 -1.93 1.50
N LEU A 166 -3.21 -1.27 2.06
CA LEU A 166 -1.91 -1.90 2.26
C LEU A 166 -2.00 -3.12 3.17
N ARG A 167 -2.84 -3.08 4.21
CA ARG A 167 -3.12 -4.25 5.09
C ARG A 167 -3.70 -5.42 4.30
N ILE A 168 -4.74 -5.19 3.49
CA ILE A 168 -5.32 -6.24 2.64
C ILE A 168 -4.23 -6.88 1.77
N ILE A 169 -3.38 -6.06 1.16
CA ILE A 169 -2.34 -6.56 0.26
C ILE A 169 -1.27 -7.34 1.04
N HIS A 170 -0.80 -6.80 2.16
CA HIS A 170 0.20 -7.42 3.04
C HIS A 170 -0.26 -8.79 3.53
N ASP A 171 -1.49 -8.89 4.02
CA ASP A 171 -2.08 -10.14 4.53
C ASP A 171 -2.18 -11.25 3.46
N ASN A 172 -1.97 -10.92 2.18
CA ASN A 172 -2.01 -11.85 1.04
C ASN A 172 -0.67 -11.96 0.29
N LEU A 173 0.43 -11.42 0.84
CA LEU A 173 1.75 -11.52 0.21
C LEU A 173 2.33 -12.94 0.19
N ASP A 174 1.71 -13.91 0.86
CA ASP A 174 2.05 -15.34 0.71
C ASP A 174 1.74 -15.85 -0.71
N GLN A 175 0.77 -15.24 -1.40
CA GLN A 175 0.42 -15.52 -2.78
C GLN A 175 1.42 -14.87 -3.76
N GLU A 176 2.06 -15.68 -4.62
CA GLU A 176 3.05 -15.19 -5.58
C GLU A 176 2.49 -14.11 -6.52
N ASN A 177 1.25 -14.26 -6.96
CA ASN A 177 0.61 -13.29 -7.85
C ASN A 177 0.41 -11.94 -7.18
N VAL A 178 0.17 -11.90 -5.86
CA VAL A 178 0.03 -10.64 -5.10
C VAL A 178 1.37 -9.91 -5.02
N ARG A 179 2.45 -10.63 -4.68
CA ARG A 179 3.82 -10.08 -4.69
C ARG A 179 4.18 -9.48 -6.05
N ARG A 180 3.86 -10.18 -7.14
CA ARG A 180 4.13 -9.72 -8.51
C ARG A 180 3.42 -8.42 -8.86
N ILE A 181 2.21 -8.18 -8.36
CA ILE A 181 1.47 -6.93 -8.64
C ILE A 181 2.28 -5.72 -8.17
N GLY A 182 2.68 -5.70 -6.90
CA GLY A 182 3.41 -4.57 -6.30
C GLY A 182 4.92 -4.54 -6.59
N SER A 183 5.49 -5.61 -7.15
CA SER A 183 6.92 -5.71 -7.46
C SER A 183 7.39 -4.69 -8.50
N ASN A 184 8.68 -4.31 -8.45
CA ASN A 184 9.29 -3.31 -9.34
C ASN A 184 8.42 -2.04 -9.47
N PRO A 185 8.09 -1.38 -8.34
CA PRO A 185 7.34 -0.13 -8.40
C PRO A 185 8.11 0.92 -9.22
N PRO A 186 7.43 1.79 -9.99
CA PRO A 186 8.07 2.78 -10.85
C PRO A 186 8.62 3.98 -10.04
N PHE A 187 9.39 3.69 -9.00
CA PHE A 187 10.00 4.70 -8.15
C PHE A 187 11.16 5.41 -8.85
N SER A 188 11.53 6.57 -8.32
CA SER A 188 12.71 7.29 -8.78
C SER A 188 13.98 6.63 -8.23
N ASP A 189 15.11 6.81 -8.93
CA ASP A 189 16.43 6.38 -8.47
C ASP A 189 16.72 6.84 -7.03
N HIS A 190 16.19 8.01 -6.61
CA HIS A 190 16.39 8.54 -5.25
C HIS A 190 15.66 7.73 -4.17
N ILE A 191 14.44 7.25 -4.48
CA ILE A 191 13.69 6.36 -3.59
C ILE A 191 14.38 5.00 -3.53
N GLU A 192 14.79 4.45 -4.68
CA GLU A 192 15.51 3.17 -4.75
C GLU A 192 16.84 3.22 -3.95
N GLU A 193 17.63 4.28 -4.11
CA GLU A 193 18.85 4.51 -3.33
C GLU A 193 18.59 4.64 -1.83
N THR A 194 17.43 5.20 -1.45
CA THR A 194 17.03 5.36 -0.04
C THR A 194 16.68 4.03 0.61
N LEU A 195 15.98 3.15 -0.12
CA LEU A 195 15.59 1.81 0.32
C LEU A 195 16.79 0.84 0.40
N GLY A 196 17.78 1.01 -0.47
CA GLY A 196 18.97 0.17 -0.48
C GLY A 196 18.70 -1.26 -0.99
N PHE A 197 19.57 -2.21 -0.62
CA PHE A 197 19.56 -3.59 -1.17
C PHE A 197 19.07 -4.66 -0.20
N GLY A 198 18.65 -4.29 1.02
CA GLY A 198 18.32 -5.23 2.10
C GLY A 198 16.86 -5.65 2.15
N ASP A 199 15.96 -4.73 1.80
CA ASP A 199 14.52 -4.89 1.95
C ASP A 199 13.87 -5.29 0.62
N GLU A 200 12.83 -6.11 0.67
CA GLU A 200 11.94 -6.34 -0.47
C GLU A 200 10.80 -5.33 -0.42
N VAL A 201 10.53 -4.65 -1.54
CA VAL A 201 9.57 -3.55 -1.58
C VAL A 201 8.48 -3.81 -2.60
N TYR A 202 7.24 -3.72 -2.14
CA TYR A 202 6.05 -3.69 -2.97
C TYR A 202 5.46 -2.29 -2.90
N GLY A 203 5.13 -1.68 -4.04
CA GLY A 203 4.71 -0.28 -4.01
C GLY A 203 3.82 0.17 -5.14
N TRP A 204 3.13 1.27 -4.89
CA TRP A 204 2.27 1.96 -5.85
C TRP A 204 2.58 3.45 -5.79
N MET A 205 2.43 4.12 -6.92
CA MET A 205 2.67 5.54 -7.05
C MET A 205 1.58 6.17 -7.92
N ASP A 206 1.14 7.36 -7.53
CA ASP A 206 0.27 8.20 -8.34
C ASP A 206 0.92 9.58 -8.47
N VAL A 207 1.03 10.09 -9.69
CA VAL A 207 1.76 11.32 -9.99
C VAL A 207 0.89 12.22 -10.86
N SER A 208 0.66 13.44 -10.39
CA SER A 208 -0.01 14.50 -11.14
C SER A 208 0.91 15.72 -11.32
N GLU A 209 0.39 16.82 -11.85
CA GLU A 209 1.13 18.09 -11.98
C GLU A 209 1.55 18.68 -10.62
N GLY A 210 0.76 18.46 -9.56
CA GLY A 210 0.97 19.06 -8.23
C GLY A 210 0.96 18.07 -7.06
N SER A 211 1.05 16.77 -7.35
CA SER A 211 1.13 15.72 -6.34
C SER A 211 2.02 14.56 -6.77
N LYS A 212 2.56 13.85 -5.78
CA LYS A 212 3.24 12.55 -5.92
C LYS A 212 2.93 11.69 -4.71
N HIS A 213 1.92 10.84 -4.82
CA HIS A 213 1.53 9.92 -3.74
C HIS A 213 2.38 8.66 -3.78
N LEU A 214 2.80 8.19 -2.60
CA LEU A 214 3.60 6.99 -2.45
C LEU A 214 2.90 6.03 -1.49
N PHE A 215 2.82 4.76 -1.89
CA PHE A 215 2.28 3.68 -1.10
C PHE A 215 3.26 2.51 -1.14
N MET A 216 3.71 2.01 0.00
CA MET A 216 4.75 0.99 0.05
C MET A 216 4.48 -0.03 1.15
N ILE A 217 4.83 -1.28 0.87
CA ILE A 217 5.09 -2.33 1.85
C ILE A 217 6.58 -2.63 1.75
N ILE A 218 7.25 -2.61 2.89
CA ILE A 218 8.68 -2.91 3.03
C ILE A 218 8.76 -4.17 3.88
N ASP A 219 9.06 -5.28 3.22
CA ASP A 219 9.38 -6.57 3.86
C ASP A 219 10.84 -6.50 4.31
N ARG A 220 11.04 -6.60 5.63
CA ARG A 220 12.34 -6.43 6.27
C ARG A 220 12.82 -7.76 6.85
N PRO A 221 13.72 -8.50 6.17
CA PRO A 221 14.15 -9.81 6.63
C PRO A 221 14.76 -9.79 8.05
N GLY A 222 14.02 -10.33 9.02
CA GLY A 222 14.46 -10.41 10.41
C GLY A 222 13.96 -9.28 11.32
N ASP A 223 13.22 -8.31 10.77
CA ASP A 223 12.53 -7.24 11.49
C ASP A 223 11.02 -7.27 11.15
N ASP A 224 10.24 -6.36 11.73
CA ASP A 224 8.80 -6.24 11.46
C ASP A 224 8.54 -5.51 10.13
N ASP A 225 7.63 -6.01 9.28
CA ASP A 225 7.28 -5.36 8.02
C ASP A 225 6.60 -4.00 8.25
N LEU A 226 6.86 -3.05 7.36
CA LEU A 226 6.32 -1.69 7.44
C LEU A 226 5.46 -1.35 6.23
N GLY A 227 4.32 -0.70 6.47
CA GLY A 227 3.53 -0.03 5.45
C GLY A 227 3.71 1.48 5.54
N ILE A 228 3.97 2.15 4.42
CA ILE A 228 4.13 3.60 4.35
C ILE A 228 3.15 4.18 3.34
N VAL A 229 2.44 5.22 3.75
CA VAL A 229 1.55 6.04 2.93
C VAL A 229 2.00 7.49 3.01
N MET A 230 2.23 8.11 1.86
CA MET A 230 2.46 9.53 1.73
C MET A 230 1.51 10.10 0.68
N LEU A 231 0.64 11.00 1.11
CA LEU A 231 -0.28 11.73 0.27
C LEU A 231 0.10 13.21 0.28
N ASN A 232 0.04 13.88 -0.87
CA ASN A 232 0.31 15.32 -0.92
C ASN A 232 -0.44 16.04 -2.04
N SER A 233 -0.58 17.35 -1.89
CA SER A 233 -1.08 18.23 -2.95
C SER A 233 -0.45 19.61 -2.85
N GLY A 234 -0.41 20.31 -3.98
CA GLY A 234 0.15 21.66 -4.06
C GLY A 234 1.67 21.69 -3.86
N LEU A 235 2.38 20.64 -4.32
CA LEU A 235 3.84 20.65 -4.39
C LEU A 235 4.30 21.57 -5.52
N ASP A 236 5.33 22.37 -5.25
CA ASP A 236 6.02 23.18 -6.26
C ASP A 236 7.00 22.31 -7.08
N ASP A 237 7.63 21.30 -6.46
CA ASP A 237 8.46 20.28 -7.11
C ASP A 237 8.11 18.88 -6.59
N ARG A 238 7.88 17.93 -7.50
CA ARG A 238 7.60 16.53 -7.16
C ARG A 238 8.80 15.83 -6.52
N SER A 239 10.02 16.34 -6.69
CA SER A 239 11.21 15.81 -6.02
C SER A 239 11.14 15.97 -4.49
N ASP A 240 10.33 16.92 -4.00
CA ASP A 240 10.11 17.12 -2.57
C ASP A 240 9.47 15.90 -1.90
N ALA A 241 8.64 15.14 -2.61
CA ALA A 241 8.09 13.88 -2.11
C ALA A 241 9.18 12.80 -1.91
N ASP A 242 10.22 12.78 -2.74
CA ASP A 242 11.32 11.83 -2.61
C ASP A 242 12.21 12.20 -1.42
N LEU A 243 12.44 13.49 -1.21
CA LEU A 243 13.17 14.01 -0.05
C LEU A 243 12.40 13.79 1.26
N ALA A 244 11.08 14.02 1.23
CA ALA A 244 10.17 13.74 2.34
C ALA A 244 10.18 12.23 2.68
N PHE A 245 10.12 11.36 1.68
CA PHE A 245 10.21 9.91 1.86
C PHE A 245 11.52 9.52 2.53
N ARG A 246 12.65 10.04 2.03
CA ARG A 246 13.96 9.79 2.61
C ARG A 246 14.05 10.20 4.08
N MET A 247 13.47 11.33 4.45
CA MET A 247 13.42 11.76 5.84
C MET A 247 12.60 10.83 6.72
N LEU A 248 11.42 10.43 6.23
CA LEU A 248 10.54 9.51 6.94
C LEU A 248 11.18 8.13 7.10
N TYR A 249 11.65 7.53 6.02
CA TYR A 249 12.23 6.20 6.03
C TYR A 249 13.46 6.12 6.95
N ARG A 250 14.35 7.12 6.92
CA ARG A 250 15.47 7.20 7.87
C ARG A 250 15.02 7.21 9.32
N ALA A 251 13.98 7.97 9.66
CA ALA A 251 13.45 7.98 11.02
C ALA A 251 12.81 6.65 11.45
N LEU A 252 12.49 5.77 10.51
CA LEU A 252 11.92 4.44 10.77
C LEU A 252 13.00 3.36 10.94
N VAL A 253 14.16 3.53 10.31
CA VAL A 253 15.22 2.51 10.26
C VAL A 253 16.49 2.86 11.03
N ASP A 254 16.69 4.15 11.37
CA ASP A 254 17.81 4.64 12.21
C ASP A 254 17.49 4.51 13.72
#